data_AF-A0A1F7QY38-F1
#
_entry.id   AF-A0A1F7QY38-F1
#
_cell.length_a   1.000
_cell.length_b   1.000
_cell.length_c   1.000
_cell.angle_alpha   90.00
_cell.angle_beta   90.00
_cell.angle_gamma   90.00
#
_symmetry.space_group_name_H-M   'P 1'
#
loop_
_entity.id
_entity.type
_entity.pdbx_description
1 polymer ?
#
loop_
_entity_poly.entity_id
_entity_poly.type
_entity_poly.pdbx_seq_one_letter_code
_entity_poly.pdbx_strand_id
1 'polypeptide(L)' 'MKKNDLAAIILIASVSLMVAWFAASSIIGEPKKSAQKVKTVEAISTELEPTDGKIFNKNAINPTVERSIGKPSDSLPFE' A
#
# COMPACT_ATOMS: atom_id res chain seq x y z
N MET A 1 7.44 -32.94 52.74
CA MET A 1 8.71 -32.22 52.50
C MET A 1 8.81 -31.13 53.56
N LYS A 2 9.98 -30.95 54.20
CA LYS A 2 10.11 -29.86 55.18
C LYS A 2 9.90 -28.54 54.44
N LYS A 3 9.32 -27.52 55.09
CA LYS A 3 9.08 -26.20 54.47
C LYS A 3 10.36 -25.62 53.83
N ASN A 4 11.52 -26.00 54.38
CA ASN A 4 12.83 -25.66 53.88
C ASN A 4 13.18 -26.29 52.51
N ASP A 5 12.79 -27.55 52.28
CA ASP A 5 13.00 -28.23 50.98
C ASP A 5 12.15 -27.57 49.90
N LEU A 6 10.92 -27.18 50.24
CA LEU A 6 10.02 -26.49 49.33
C LEU A 6 10.58 -25.11 48.95
N ALA A 7 11.11 -24.37 49.93
CA ALA A 7 11.76 -23.08 49.68
C ALA A 7 12.98 -23.21 48.76
N ALA A 8 13.82 -24.24 48.97
CA ALA A 8 14.98 -24.49 48.11
C ALA A 8 14.59 -24.84 46.67
N ILE A 9 13.56 -25.67 46.48
CA ILE A 9 13.05 -26.03 45.14
C ILE A 9 12.51 -24.80 44.42
N ILE A 10 11.73 -23.96 45.10
CA ILE A 10 11.17 -22.73 44.52
C ILE A 10 12.29 -21.77 44.13
N LEU A 11 13.31 -21.63 44.98
CA LEU A 11 14.48 -20.79 44.69
C LEU A 11 15.18 -21.25 43.40
N ILE A 12 15.53 -22.53 43.32
CA ILE A 12 16.23 -23.09 42.15
C ILE A 12 15.37 -22.96 40.89
N ALA A 13 14.08 -23.26 40.97
CA ALA A 13 13.16 -23.14 39.85
C ALA A 13 13.07 -21.69 39.33
N SER A 14 13.00 -20.70 40.23
CA SER A 14 12.92 -19.29 39.85
C SER A 14 14.19 -18.79 39.15
N VAL A 15 15.37 -19.16 39.68
CA VAL A 15 16.65 -18.80 39.07
C VAL A 15 16.78 -19.46 37.69
N SER A 16 16.36 -20.72 37.56
CA SER A 16 16.40 -21.45 36.29
C SER A 16 15.52 -20.81 35.22
N LEU A 17 14.29 -20.42 35.58
CA LEU A 17 13.36 -19.72 34.69
C LEU A 17 13.92 -18.35 34.24
N MET A 18 14.55 -17.63 35.16
CA MET A 18 15.14 -16.32 34.87
C MET A 18 16.27 -16.42 33.86
N VAL A 19 17.19 -17.37 34.05
CA VAL A 19 18.31 -17.62 33.13
C VAL A 19 17.78 -18.10 31.77
N ALA A 20 16.83 -19.03 31.76
CA ALA A 20 16.25 -19.55 30.52
C ALA A 20 15.54 -18.45 29.71
N TRP A 21 14.79 -17.56 30.38
CA TRP A 21 14.12 -16.44 29.72
C TRP A 21 15.12 -15.48 29.08
N PHE A 22 16.19 -15.12 29.79
CA PHE A 22 17.23 -14.23 29.27
C PHE A 22 17.95 -14.85 28.07
N ALA A 23 18.33 -16.13 28.16
CA ALA A 23 18.96 -16.85 27.07
C ALA A 23 18.04 -16.93 25.85
N ALA A 24 16.79 -17.32 26.03
CA ALA A 24 15.79 -17.40 24.96
C ALA A 24 15.53 -16.03 24.31
N SER A 25 15.40 -14.97 25.11
CA SER A 25 15.19 -13.61 24.61
C SER A 25 16.40 -13.12 23.79
N SER A 26 17.63 -13.47 24.19
CA SER A 26 18.84 -13.10 23.43
C SER A 26 18.99 -13.85 22.11
N ILE A 27 18.58 -15.13 22.07
CA ILE A 27 18.72 -16.00 20.88
C ILE A 27 17.58 -15.76 19.88
N ILE A 28 16.34 -15.69 20.37
CA ILE A 28 15.14 -15.56 19.53
C ILE A 28 14.92 -14.09 19.13
N GLY A 29 15.40 -13.14 19.93
CA GLY A 29 15.19 -11.71 19.71
C GLY A 29 13.75 -11.27 19.98
N GLU A 30 13.51 -9.96 19.97
CA GLU A 30 12.14 -9.44 20.03
C GLU A 30 11.43 -9.69 18.70
N PRO A 31 10.14 -10.11 18.72
CA PRO A 31 9.36 -10.21 17.50
C PRO A 31 9.34 -8.81 16.87
N LYS A 32 10.03 -8.66 15.73
CA LYS A 32 9.97 -7.43 14.95
C LYS A 32 8.50 -7.17 14.69
N LYS A 33 7.98 -6.08 15.25
CA LYS A 33 6.75 -5.46 14.79
C LYS A 33 7.04 -4.89 13.40
N SER A 34 7.23 -5.78 12.44
CA SER A 34 7.17 -5.44 11.03
C SER A 34 5.73 -5.03 10.78
N ALA A 35 5.43 -3.77 11.06
CA ALA A 35 4.40 -3.06 10.33
C ALA A 35 4.85 -3.17 8.87
N GLN A 36 4.36 -4.21 8.21
CA GLN A 36 4.57 -4.44 6.81
C GLN A 36 4.24 -3.10 6.16
N LYS A 37 5.19 -2.52 5.39
CA LYS A 37 4.95 -1.33 4.58
C LYS A 37 3.91 -1.73 3.54
N VAL A 38 2.64 -1.79 3.96
CA VAL A 38 1.52 -1.84 3.06
C VAL A 38 1.59 -0.55 2.28
N LYS A 39 1.48 -0.66 0.96
CA LYS A 39 1.42 0.52 0.10
C LYS A 39 0.20 1.31 0.55
N THR A 40 0.42 2.37 1.33
CA THR A 40 -0.60 3.37 1.59
C THR A 40 -0.94 3.95 0.22
N VAL A 41 -2.16 3.68 -0.25
CA VAL A 41 -2.63 4.18 -1.54
C VAL A 41 -2.62 5.70 -1.44
N GLU A 42 -2.00 6.39 -2.39
CA GLU A 42 -2.05 7.85 -2.45
C GLU A 42 -3.52 8.29 -2.55
N ALA A 43 -3.88 9.32 -1.78
CA ALA A 43 -5.24 9.84 -1.80
C ALA A 43 -5.55 10.37 -3.21
N ILE A 44 -6.70 9.98 -3.75
CA ILE A 44 -7.16 10.46 -5.05
C ILE A 44 -7.47 11.95 -4.89
N SER A 45 -6.59 12.81 -5.43
CA SER A 45 -6.81 14.26 -5.44
C SER A 45 -7.98 14.59 -6.36
N THR A 46 -8.86 15.49 -5.92
CA THR A 46 -9.93 16.08 -6.74
C THR A 46 -9.43 17.31 -7.52
N GLU A 47 -8.15 17.65 -7.37
CA GLU A 47 -7.54 18.80 -8.03
C GLU A 47 -7.36 18.48 -9.52
N LEU A 48 -8.03 19.28 -10.36
CA LEU A 48 -7.94 19.20 -11.81
C LEU A 48 -6.92 20.22 -12.29
N GLU A 49 -5.89 19.75 -12.98
CA GLU A 49 -4.91 20.62 -13.63
C GLU A 49 -5.63 21.55 -14.63
N PRO A 50 -5.26 22.85 -14.68
CA PRO A 50 -5.82 23.77 -15.66
C PRO A 50 -5.49 23.31 -17.09
N THR A 51 -6.44 23.45 -18.01
CA THR A 51 -6.27 23.04 -19.41
C THR A 51 -5.19 23.89 -20.10
N ASP A 52 -4.41 23.27 -21.00
CA ASP A 52 -3.38 23.99 -21.76
C ASP A 52 -4.03 25.03 -22.69
N GLY A 53 -3.84 26.31 -22.37
CA GLY A 53 -4.37 27.43 -23.15
C GLY A 53 -3.84 27.51 -24.58
N LYS A 54 -2.75 26.81 -24.94
CA LYS A 54 -2.31 26.71 -26.34
C LYS A 54 -3.24 25.85 -27.18
N ILE A 55 -3.90 24.87 -26.56
CA ILE A 55 -4.83 23.94 -27.22
C ILE A 55 -6.28 24.41 -27.01
N PHE A 56 -6.63 24.78 -25.78
CA PHE A 56 -7.99 25.20 -25.41
C PHE A 56 -8.10 26.73 -25.40
N ASN A 57 -7.97 27.36 -26.57
CA ASN A 57 -8.20 28.80 -26.72
C ASN A 57 -9.33 29.12 -27.70
N LYS A 58 -9.84 30.35 -27.61
CA LYS A 58 -10.92 30.87 -28.46
C LYS A 58 -10.53 30.96 -29.95
N ASN A 59 -9.23 30.99 -30.24
CA ASN A 59 -8.71 31.04 -31.60
C ASN A 59 -8.38 29.63 -32.14
N ALA A 60 -8.63 28.58 -31.37
CA ALA A 60 -8.38 27.21 -31.78
C ALA A 60 -9.38 26.82 -32.87
N ILE A 61 -8.87 26.26 -33.98
CA ILE A 61 -9.70 25.78 -35.08
C ILE A 61 -10.39 24.49 -34.60
N ASN A 62 -11.72 24.45 -34.65
CA ASN A 62 -12.46 23.23 -34.36
C ASN A 62 -12.29 22.24 -35.54
N PRO A 63 -11.60 21.10 -35.36
CA PRO A 63 -11.37 20.15 -36.45
C PRO A 63 -12.60 19.30 -36.77
N THR A 64 -13.71 19.43 -36.03
CA THR A 64 -14.92 18.67 -36.34
C THR A 64 -15.57 19.19 -37.61
N VAL A 65 -15.36 18.49 -38.72
CA VAL A 65 -16.10 18.69 -39.96
C VAL A 65 -17.41 17.92 -39.90
N GLU A 66 -18.54 18.61 -40.04
CA GLU A 66 -19.84 17.96 -40.18
C GLU A 66 -19.89 17.24 -41.53
N ARG A 67 -19.90 15.90 -41.52
CA ARG A 67 -20.07 15.08 -42.72
C ARG A 67 -21.48 14.51 -42.75
N SER A 68 -22.26 14.95 -43.72
CA SER A 68 -23.52 14.30 -44.10
C SER A 68 -23.20 13.08 -44.95
N ILE A 69 -23.45 11.89 -44.41
CA ILE A 69 -23.26 10.61 -45.12
C ILE A 69 -24.55 10.28 -45.86
N GLY A 70 -24.46 9.93 -47.15
CA GLY A 70 -25.59 9.44 -47.94
C GLY A 70 -25.99 10.32 -49.13
N LYS A 71 -25.10 11.18 -49.63
CA LYS A 71 -25.33 11.88 -50.90
C LYS A 71 -24.97 10.94 -52.06
N PRO A 72 -25.68 10.99 -53.21
CA PRO A 72 -25.41 10.13 -54.36
C PRO A 72 -23.99 10.22 -54.93
N SER A 73 -23.25 11.29 -54.59
CA SER A 73 -21.86 11.52 -55.02
C SER A 73 -20.80 11.01 -54.03
N ASP A 74 -21.19 10.44 -52.88
CA ASP A 74 -20.25 9.92 -51.91
C ASP A 74 -19.81 8.50 -52.32
N SER A 75 -18.57 8.36 -52.84
CA SER A 75 -17.96 7.05 -53.05
C SER A 75 -17.73 6.38 -51.69
N LEU A 76 -18.43 5.29 -51.42
CA LEU A 76 -18.25 4.51 -50.20
C LEU A 76 -16.85 3.87 -50.19
N PRO A 77 -16.12 3.90 -49.07
CA PRO A 77 -14.73 3.46 -49.01
C PRO A 77 -14.51 1.94 -49.12
N PHE A 78 -15.58 1.16 -49.30
CA PHE A 78 -15.53 -0.31 -49.33
C PHE A 78 -16.43 -0.91 -50.42
N GLU A 79 -16.44 -0.29 -51.61
CA GLU A 79 -16.93 -0.95 -52.82
C GLU A 79 -15.78 -1.60 -53.59
#